data_AF-A0A0D1YB25-F1
#
_entry.id   AF-A0A0D1YB25-F1
#
_cell.length_a   1.000
_cell.length_b   1.000
_cell.length_c   1.000
_cell.angle_alpha   90.00
_cell.angle_beta   90.00
_cell.angle_gamma   90.00
#
_symmetry.space_group_name_H-M   'P 1'
#
loop_
_entity.id
_entity.type
_entity.pdbx_description
1 polymer ?
#
loop_
_entity_poly.entity_id
_entity_poly.type
_entity_poly.pdbx_seq_one_letter_code
_entity_poly.pdbx_strand_id
1 'polypeptide(L)'
;MRSEAEYHELANSGQETLQTPSDVTYEKGSGTRQACLIGLGFSILVGITFFVLGCVVPHKFNGEDDAIAFSPVVLELLTLGIDFAVLIITEINGYIHSLSLRWALSREGRLDFNSSLRLLTVSQKTPANGLLANIAYFITLSFSYGASSVIVVRNTYVIQAEDLGSSAEEWKKHSHDANFSRVGPLSLGIAILVQCALSIWCLQSQTFASWDSSPLTTLAATRSRSDSLLTQPEISESRSSPTNGRRSPYASRPRIRLVLVLVTIVFLAFVVWTALLIPYGIRNQPNGNWAFFPTSTNGNEVDDPNTMTIFLKFFKVHNEVYENRHGGLGPDYVSEANLFGILLLYVVLQSFITIGLHSAELQILMLRDESLWQKSASGYMSRSFSSVTAPLQSPPNAALLLFKPILHWLFAVSLSVDYAQGMAMRAPQTAYLTAAWAVFVLFTYGLSFYRPNGALPQTYGRLDTMRDKELERLDSGPT
;
A
#
# COMPACT_ATOMS: atom_id res chain seq x y z
N MET A 1 -67.82 25.65 -30.50
CA MET A 1 -66.37 25.80 -30.77
C MET A 1 -65.74 26.50 -29.58
N ARG A 2 -65.27 25.72 -28.59
CA ARG A 2 -64.43 26.21 -27.49
C ARG A 2 -62.98 26.02 -27.92
N SER A 3 -62.19 27.08 -27.86
CA SER A 3 -60.83 27.12 -28.41
C SER A 3 -59.86 26.32 -27.56
N GLU A 4 -58.92 25.62 -28.21
CA GLU A 4 -57.81 24.86 -27.62
C GLU A 4 -56.93 25.65 -26.63
N ALA A 5 -57.08 26.97 -26.54
CA ALA A 5 -56.40 27.80 -25.55
C ALA A 5 -56.81 27.50 -24.10
N GLU A 6 -58.06 27.07 -23.85
CA GLU A 6 -58.54 26.84 -22.47
C GLU A 6 -58.05 25.49 -21.88
N TYR A 7 -57.60 24.56 -22.74
CA TYR A 7 -56.98 23.30 -22.30
C TYR A 7 -55.50 23.46 -21.92
N HIS A 8 -54.82 24.50 -22.41
CA HIS A 8 -53.43 24.77 -22.03
C HIS A 8 -53.30 25.53 -20.70
N GLU A 9 -54.32 26.29 -20.29
CA GLU A 9 -54.29 27.02 -19.03
C GLU A 9 -54.63 26.14 -17.81
N LEU A 10 -55.51 25.15 -17.97
CA LEU A 10 -55.80 24.15 -16.92
C LEU A 10 -54.70 23.07 -16.78
N ALA A 11 -53.88 22.86 -17.81
CA ALA A 11 -52.69 22.01 -17.71
C ALA A 11 -51.52 22.68 -16.96
N ASN A 12 -51.51 24.03 -16.90
CA ASN A 12 -50.47 24.79 -16.19
C ASN A 12 -50.88 25.24 -14.78
N SER A 13 -52.16 25.20 -14.40
CA SER A 13 -52.61 25.60 -13.05
C SER A 13 -52.69 24.46 -12.04
N GLY A 14 -52.35 23.23 -12.43
CA GLY A 14 -52.30 22.04 -11.56
C GLY A 14 -50.87 21.62 -11.18
N GLN A 15 -49.88 22.43 -11.53
CA GLN A 15 -48.46 22.18 -11.24
C GLN A 15 -47.95 23.13 -10.16
N GLU A 16 -48.71 23.25 -9.06
CA GLU A 16 -48.02 23.35 -7.77
C GLU A 16 -47.25 22.04 -7.62
N THR A 17 -45.98 22.09 -8.02
CA THR A 17 -44.99 21.06 -7.72
C THR A 17 -45.02 20.82 -6.21
N LEU A 18 -45.78 19.79 -5.83
CA LEU A 18 -45.50 18.98 -4.68
C LEU A 18 -44.06 18.50 -4.90
N GLN A 19 -43.08 19.23 -4.35
CA GLN A 19 -41.71 18.75 -4.23
C GLN A 19 -41.80 17.50 -3.36
N THR A 20 -41.95 16.34 -4.00
CA THR A 20 -41.67 15.07 -3.36
C THR A 20 -40.23 15.17 -2.84
N PRO A 21 -39.97 14.94 -1.53
CA PRO A 21 -38.64 15.13 -0.93
C PRO A 21 -37.54 14.16 -1.42
N SER A 22 -37.67 13.59 -2.61
CA SER A 22 -37.08 12.29 -2.94
C SER A 22 -35.99 12.28 -4.01
N ASP A 23 -35.44 13.42 -4.43
CA ASP A 23 -34.17 13.44 -5.16
C ASP A 23 -33.10 14.11 -4.30
N VAL A 24 -32.64 13.41 -3.27
CA VAL A 24 -31.38 13.73 -2.60
C VAL A 24 -30.28 13.53 -3.65
N THR A 25 -29.95 14.59 -4.39
CA THR A 25 -28.88 14.58 -5.38
C THR A 25 -27.55 14.48 -4.66
N TYR A 26 -27.02 13.26 -4.52
CA TYR A 26 -25.68 13.02 -4.02
C TYR A 26 -24.66 13.14 -5.16
N GLU A 27 -23.46 13.62 -4.84
CA GLU A 27 -22.41 13.81 -5.84
C GLU A 27 -21.87 12.46 -6.34
N LYS A 28 -21.90 12.26 -7.67
CA LYS A 28 -21.39 11.01 -8.29
C LYS A 28 -19.87 10.88 -8.25
N GLY A 29 -19.14 11.96 -7.93
CA GLY A 29 -17.68 11.99 -7.83
C GLY A 29 -16.98 11.90 -9.19
N SER A 30 -17.42 12.69 -10.18
CA SER A 30 -16.87 12.66 -11.55
C SER A 30 -15.35 12.91 -11.61
N GLY A 31 -14.84 13.83 -10.78
CA GLY A 31 -13.40 14.12 -10.70
C GLY A 31 -12.59 12.93 -10.19
N THR A 32 -13.04 12.27 -9.12
CA THR A 32 -12.41 11.04 -8.61
C THR A 32 -12.42 9.94 -9.66
N ARG A 33 -13.55 9.75 -10.36
CA ARG A 33 -13.65 8.79 -11.46
C ARG A 33 -12.60 9.04 -12.53
N GLN A 34 -12.48 10.29 -12.99
CA GLN A 34 -11.50 10.64 -14.02
C GLN A 34 -10.07 10.42 -13.53
N ALA A 35 -9.75 10.83 -12.30
CA ALA A 35 -8.44 10.61 -11.70
C ALA A 35 -8.09 9.12 -11.58
N CYS A 36 -9.02 8.27 -11.17
CA CYS A 36 -8.81 6.82 -11.11
C CYS A 36 -8.61 6.20 -12.50
N LEU A 37 -9.34 6.65 -13.52
CA LEU A 37 -9.19 6.14 -14.89
C LEU A 37 -7.86 6.58 -15.52
N ILE A 38 -7.46 7.84 -15.33
CA ILE A 38 -6.15 8.34 -15.76
C ILE A 38 -5.04 7.58 -15.03
N GLY A 39 -5.19 7.43 -13.71
CA GLY A 39 -4.26 6.69 -12.88
C GLY A 39 -4.12 5.22 -13.30
N LEU A 40 -5.23 4.55 -13.62
CA LEU A 40 -5.21 3.18 -14.14
C LEU A 40 -4.48 3.10 -15.50
N GLY A 41 -4.72 4.06 -16.39
CA GLY A 41 -3.99 4.16 -17.66
C GLY A 41 -2.47 4.34 -17.45
N PHE A 42 -2.10 5.20 -16.50
CA PHE A 42 -0.70 5.38 -16.09
C PHE A 42 -0.09 4.09 -15.51
N SER A 43 -0.81 3.40 -14.62
CA SER A 43 -0.39 2.11 -14.05
C SER A 43 -0.11 1.05 -15.12
N ILE A 44 -0.95 0.98 -16.16
CA ILE A 44 -0.75 0.06 -17.30
C ILE A 44 0.53 0.42 -18.05
N LEU A 45 0.75 1.70 -18.35
CA LEU A 45 1.95 2.15 -19.04
C LEU A 45 3.22 1.80 -18.24
N VAL A 46 3.21 2.06 -16.93
CA VAL A 46 4.35 1.73 -16.06
C VAL A 46 4.55 0.21 -15.99
N GLY A 47 3.49 -0.58 -15.86
CA GLY A 47 3.56 -2.04 -15.87
C GLY A 47 4.15 -2.61 -17.17
N ILE A 48 3.73 -2.10 -18.33
CA ILE A 48 4.31 -2.47 -19.64
C ILE A 48 5.78 -2.05 -19.70
N THR A 49 6.11 -0.85 -19.23
CA THR A 49 7.49 -0.33 -19.27
C THR A 49 8.43 -1.24 -18.47
N PHE A 50 8.07 -1.60 -17.23
CA PHE A 50 8.88 -2.51 -16.41
C PHE A 50 8.94 -3.93 -16.96
N PHE A 51 7.84 -4.42 -17.55
CA PHE A 51 7.82 -5.72 -18.23
C PHE A 51 8.79 -5.73 -19.42
N VAL A 52 8.70 -4.74 -20.32
CA VAL A 52 9.59 -4.61 -21.48
C VAL A 52 11.03 -4.42 -21.03
N LEU A 53 11.27 -3.59 -20.01
CA LEU A 53 12.61 -3.42 -19.43
C LEU A 53 13.17 -4.77 -18.96
N GLY A 54 12.40 -5.55 -18.21
CA GLY A 54 12.80 -6.90 -17.78
C GLY A 54 12.96 -7.92 -18.93
N CYS A 55 12.37 -7.69 -20.09
CA CYS A 55 12.60 -8.51 -21.29
C CYS A 55 13.86 -8.08 -22.07
N VAL A 56 14.14 -6.77 -22.12
CA VAL A 56 15.21 -6.17 -22.92
C VAL A 56 16.54 -6.14 -22.20
N VAL A 57 16.55 -5.99 -20.86
CA VAL A 57 17.79 -6.01 -20.05
C VAL A 57 18.58 -7.27 -20.42
N PRO A 58 19.73 -7.11 -21.10
CA PRO A 58 20.41 -8.21 -21.74
C PRO A 58 20.90 -9.20 -20.68
N HIS A 59 20.88 -10.49 -21.01
CA HIS A 59 21.45 -11.54 -20.16
C HIS A 59 22.98 -11.52 -20.12
N LYS A 60 23.61 -10.41 -20.55
CA LYS A 60 25.07 -10.31 -20.72
C LYS A 60 25.74 -10.12 -19.37
N PHE A 61 25.90 -11.24 -18.69
CA PHE A 61 26.69 -11.40 -17.48
C PHE A 61 28.20 -11.44 -17.80
N ASN A 62 28.68 -10.51 -18.61
CA ASN A 62 30.09 -10.49 -19.04
C ASN A 62 30.92 -9.41 -18.35
N GLY A 63 30.45 -8.87 -17.22
CA GLY A 63 31.28 -8.13 -16.25
C GLY A 63 31.94 -6.82 -16.72
N GLU A 64 31.94 -6.49 -18.01
CA GLU A 64 32.82 -5.42 -18.54
C GLU A 64 32.10 -4.14 -18.99
N ASP A 65 30.82 -4.15 -19.42
CA ASP A 65 30.30 -2.99 -20.18
C ASP A 65 29.05 -2.25 -19.64
N ASP A 66 28.24 -2.83 -18.74
CA ASP A 66 26.91 -2.25 -18.41
C ASP A 66 26.75 -1.77 -16.96
N ALA A 67 27.83 -1.76 -16.18
CA ALA A 67 27.81 -1.41 -14.78
C ALA A 67 27.77 0.13 -14.64
N ILE A 68 26.74 0.68 -13.97
CA ILE A 68 26.60 2.13 -13.80
C ILE A 68 27.08 2.52 -12.41
N ALA A 69 28.12 3.34 -12.37
CA ALA A 69 28.64 3.91 -11.13
C ALA A 69 27.64 4.90 -10.54
N PHE A 70 27.07 4.55 -9.39
CA PHE A 70 26.24 5.45 -8.60
C PHE A 70 26.94 5.77 -7.27
N SER A 71 26.76 6.99 -6.78
CA SER A 71 27.09 7.24 -5.38
C SER A 71 26.13 6.44 -4.47
N PRO A 72 26.56 5.97 -3.29
CA PRO A 72 25.71 5.19 -2.39
C PRO A 72 24.40 5.91 -2.04
N VAL A 73 24.43 7.25 -1.94
CA VAL A 73 23.26 8.07 -1.65
C VAL A 73 22.29 8.10 -2.83
N VAL A 74 22.79 8.30 -4.06
CA VAL A 74 21.94 8.34 -5.26
C VAL A 74 21.25 6.99 -5.46
N LEU A 75 21.98 5.89 -5.21
CA LEU A 75 21.42 4.55 -5.33
C LEU A 75 20.24 4.33 -4.38
N GLU A 76 20.38 4.77 -3.13
CA GLU A 76 19.32 4.62 -2.13
C GLU A 76 18.15 5.60 -2.33
N LEU A 77 18.41 6.78 -2.89
CA LEU A 77 17.33 7.69 -3.31
C LEU A 77 16.57 7.14 -4.52
N LEU A 78 17.25 6.45 -5.43
CA LEU A 78 16.64 5.77 -6.57
C LEU A 78 15.70 4.65 -6.10
N THR A 79 16.14 3.78 -5.19
CA THR A 79 15.30 2.70 -4.63
C THR A 79 14.09 3.26 -3.88
N LEU A 80 14.28 4.30 -3.07
CA LEU A 80 13.18 5.01 -2.41
C LEU A 80 12.20 5.61 -3.44
N GLY A 81 12.71 6.24 -4.51
CA GLY A 81 11.89 6.78 -5.59
C GLY A 81 11.03 5.72 -6.30
N ILE A 82 11.59 4.52 -6.51
CA ILE A 82 10.85 3.38 -7.05
C ILE A 82 9.73 2.96 -6.09
N ASP A 83 10.00 2.86 -4.78
CA ASP A 83 8.96 2.49 -3.81
C ASP A 83 7.84 3.53 -3.71
N PHE A 84 8.13 4.82 -3.87
CA PHE A 84 7.10 5.85 -4.01
C PHE A 84 6.27 5.70 -5.29
N ALA A 85 6.89 5.34 -6.41
CA ALA A 85 6.15 5.08 -7.65
C ALA A 85 5.24 3.84 -7.50
N VAL A 86 5.73 2.77 -6.87
CA VAL A 86 4.95 1.58 -6.53
C VAL A 86 3.78 1.94 -5.62
N LEU A 87 4.00 2.77 -4.60
CA LEU A 87 2.91 3.27 -3.74
C LEU A 87 1.81 3.93 -4.56
N ILE A 88 2.15 4.91 -5.42
CA ILE A 88 1.15 5.67 -6.19
C ILE A 88 0.30 4.72 -7.04
N ILE A 89 0.93 3.80 -7.75
CA ILE A 89 0.28 2.82 -8.63
C ILE A 89 -0.63 1.88 -7.82
N THR A 90 -0.11 1.34 -6.72
CA THR A 90 -0.83 0.37 -5.89
C THR A 90 -1.99 1.00 -5.11
N GLU A 91 -1.89 2.29 -4.75
CA GLU A 91 -2.99 3.06 -4.13
C GLU A 91 -4.12 3.32 -5.13
N ILE A 92 -3.80 3.71 -6.37
CA ILE A 92 -4.82 3.96 -7.41
C ILE A 92 -5.59 2.68 -7.73
N ASN A 93 -4.89 1.59 -8.04
CA ASN A 93 -5.50 0.30 -8.33
C ASN A 93 -6.28 -0.21 -7.11
N GLY A 94 -5.70 0.00 -5.93
CA GLY A 94 -6.29 -0.40 -4.67
C GLY A 94 -7.60 0.32 -4.41
N TYR A 95 -7.65 1.63 -4.67
CA TYR A 95 -8.85 2.42 -4.52
C TYR A 95 -9.99 1.90 -5.39
N ILE A 96 -9.73 1.60 -6.67
CA ILE A 96 -10.72 1.03 -7.59
C ILE A 96 -11.25 -0.31 -7.06
N HIS A 97 -10.34 -1.20 -6.62
CA HIS A 97 -10.70 -2.49 -6.03
C HIS A 97 -11.56 -2.33 -4.76
N SER A 98 -11.17 -1.43 -3.85
CA SER A 98 -11.90 -1.10 -2.63
C SER A 98 -13.30 -0.55 -2.90
N LEU A 99 -13.40 0.35 -3.89
CA LEU A 99 -14.64 0.96 -4.31
C LEU A 99 -15.58 -0.10 -4.89
N SER A 100 -15.06 -0.98 -5.74
CA SER A 100 -15.79 -2.12 -6.30
C SER A 100 -16.33 -3.04 -5.20
N LEU A 101 -15.48 -3.41 -4.23
CA LEU A 101 -15.88 -4.25 -3.09
C LEU A 101 -17.00 -3.58 -2.26
N ARG A 102 -16.89 -2.29 -1.96
CA ARG A 102 -17.92 -1.54 -1.22
C ARG A 102 -19.28 -1.61 -1.92
N TRP A 103 -19.33 -1.37 -3.23
CA TRP A 103 -20.61 -1.42 -3.95
C TRP A 103 -21.12 -2.85 -4.19
N ALA A 104 -20.23 -3.83 -4.30
CA ALA A 104 -20.62 -5.24 -4.32
C ALA A 104 -21.27 -5.65 -2.99
N LEU A 105 -20.71 -5.25 -1.85
CA LEU A 105 -21.30 -5.50 -0.52
C LEU A 105 -22.64 -4.75 -0.35
N SER A 106 -22.74 -3.52 -0.88
CA SER A 106 -23.99 -2.76 -0.86
C SER A 106 -25.10 -3.51 -1.60
N ARG A 107 -24.81 -4.09 -2.76
CA ARG A 107 -25.76 -4.91 -3.55
C ARG A 107 -26.17 -6.19 -2.83
N GLU A 108 -25.29 -6.72 -1.99
CA GLU A 108 -25.55 -7.90 -1.18
C GLU A 108 -26.34 -7.59 0.10
N GLY A 109 -26.55 -6.31 0.44
CA GLY A 109 -27.13 -5.92 1.73
C GLY A 109 -26.19 -6.22 2.91
N ARG A 110 -24.88 -6.33 2.66
CA ARG A 110 -23.84 -6.68 3.65
C ARG A 110 -22.84 -5.54 3.89
N LEU A 111 -23.19 -4.32 3.47
CA LEU A 111 -22.34 -3.15 3.65
C LEU A 111 -22.60 -2.52 5.02
N ASP A 112 -21.96 -3.04 6.06
CA ASP A 112 -22.09 -2.49 7.41
C ASP A 112 -21.29 -1.19 7.60
N PHE A 113 -20.17 -1.07 6.86
CA PHE A 113 -19.20 0.02 7.03
C PHE A 113 -18.81 0.66 5.71
N ASN A 114 -18.62 1.98 5.72
CA ASN A 114 -18.12 2.71 4.55
C ASN A 114 -16.73 2.22 4.10
N SER A 115 -15.86 1.91 5.07
CA SER A 115 -14.50 1.41 4.82
C SER A 115 -14.36 -0.02 5.36
N SER A 116 -14.05 -0.97 4.47
CA SER A 116 -13.88 -2.40 4.80
C SER A 116 -12.47 -2.87 4.46
N LEU A 117 -11.91 -3.77 5.27
CA LEU A 117 -10.60 -4.33 4.99
C LEU A 117 -10.71 -5.29 3.79
N ARG A 118 -10.03 -4.95 2.69
CA ARG A 118 -10.08 -5.71 1.43
C ARG A 118 -9.73 -7.19 1.63
N LEU A 119 -8.74 -7.49 2.47
CA LEU A 119 -8.26 -8.86 2.69
C LEU A 119 -9.24 -9.74 3.48
N LEU A 120 -10.08 -9.14 4.34
CA LEU A 120 -10.97 -9.86 5.24
C LEU A 120 -12.44 -9.82 4.81
N THR A 121 -12.76 -9.04 3.77
CA THR A 121 -14.15 -8.84 3.35
C THR A 121 -14.32 -9.31 1.92
N VAL A 122 -15.28 -10.21 1.71
CA VAL A 122 -15.47 -10.91 0.43
C VAL A 122 -16.93 -10.79 -0.01
N SER A 123 -17.11 -10.48 -1.29
CA SER A 123 -18.41 -10.55 -1.99
C SER A 123 -18.71 -12.00 -2.35
N GLN A 124 -19.91 -12.47 -2.04
CA GLN A 124 -20.37 -13.81 -2.41
C GLN A 124 -20.88 -13.87 -3.85
N LYS A 125 -21.42 -12.77 -4.37
CA LYS A 125 -22.09 -12.72 -5.67
C LYS A 125 -21.20 -12.24 -6.80
N THR A 126 -20.10 -11.54 -6.48
CA THR A 126 -19.22 -10.94 -7.49
C THR A 126 -17.84 -11.58 -7.43
N PRO A 127 -17.43 -12.40 -8.42
CA PRO A 127 -16.14 -13.09 -8.40
C PRO A 127 -14.95 -12.11 -8.42
N ALA A 128 -15.09 -10.95 -9.06
CA ALA A 128 -14.07 -9.90 -9.09
C ALA A 128 -13.71 -9.37 -7.68
N ASN A 129 -14.63 -9.48 -6.71
CA ASN A 129 -14.43 -9.12 -5.31
C ASN A 129 -14.46 -10.36 -4.39
N GLY A 130 -14.21 -11.53 -4.98
CA GLY A 130 -14.16 -12.82 -4.30
C GLY A 130 -12.88 -12.99 -3.48
N LEU A 131 -12.82 -14.05 -2.67
CA LEU A 131 -11.65 -14.38 -1.85
C LEU A 131 -10.40 -14.53 -2.70
N LEU A 132 -10.50 -15.23 -3.84
CA LEU A 132 -9.38 -15.46 -4.74
C LEU A 132 -8.84 -14.15 -5.34
N ALA A 133 -9.72 -13.24 -5.77
CA ALA A 133 -9.31 -11.94 -6.30
C ALA A 133 -8.62 -11.08 -5.23
N ASN A 134 -9.13 -11.10 -3.99
CA ASN A 134 -8.50 -10.40 -2.87
C ASN A 134 -7.12 -10.97 -2.51
N ILE A 135 -6.98 -12.31 -2.51
CA ILE A 135 -5.69 -12.98 -2.30
C ILE A 135 -4.73 -12.66 -3.43
N ALA A 136 -5.18 -12.73 -4.69
CA ALA A 136 -4.36 -12.37 -5.85
C ALA A 136 -3.89 -10.91 -5.79
N TYR A 137 -4.78 -9.99 -5.41
CA TYR A 137 -4.43 -8.59 -5.21
C TYR A 137 -3.37 -8.42 -4.11
N PHE A 138 -3.51 -9.13 -3.00
CA PHE A 138 -2.54 -9.11 -1.91
C PHE A 138 -1.16 -9.65 -2.29
N ILE A 139 -1.14 -10.78 -2.99
CA ILE A 139 0.09 -11.40 -3.47
C ILE A 139 0.80 -10.46 -4.44
N THR A 140 0.09 -9.93 -5.43
CA THR A 140 0.67 -8.99 -6.40
C THR A 140 1.15 -7.70 -5.76
N LEU A 141 0.47 -7.22 -4.72
CA LEU A 141 0.93 -6.08 -3.91
C LEU A 141 2.26 -6.38 -3.20
N SER A 142 2.37 -7.54 -2.57
CA SER A 142 3.60 -7.99 -1.91
C SER A 142 4.73 -8.22 -2.93
N PHE A 143 4.41 -8.75 -4.11
CA PHE A 143 5.33 -8.87 -5.23
C PHE A 143 5.83 -7.52 -5.73
N SER A 144 4.99 -6.47 -5.72
CA SER A 144 5.41 -5.16 -6.21
C SER A 144 6.53 -4.57 -5.33
N TYR A 145 6.38 -4.63 -4.00
CA TYR A 145 7.42 -4.16 -3.06
C TYR A 145 8.60 -5.13 -2.95
N GLY A 146 8.38 -6.45 -3.09
CA GLY A 146 9.48 -7.42 -3.15
C GLY A 146 10.32 -7.23 -4.41
N ALA A 147 9.68 -7.00 -5.56
CA ALA A 147 10.34 -6.80 -6.84
C ALA A 147 11.10 -5.47 -6.89
N SER A 148 10.53 -4.37 -6.35
CA SER A 148 11.23 -3.09 -6.27
C SER A 148 12.57 -3.20 -5.54
N SER A 149 12.61 -4.00 -4.47
CA SER A 149 13.80 -4.24 -3.65
C SER A 149 14.94 -4.97 -4.39
N VAL A 150 14.64 -5.69 -5.48
CA VAL A 150 15.63 -6.44 -6.27
C VAL A 150 15.87 -5.85 -7.65
N ILE A 151 15.24 -4.73 -8.03
CA ILE A 151 15.50 -4.06 -9.32
C ILE A 151 16.96 -3.64 -9.42
N VAL A 152 17.45 -3.02 -8.35
CA VAL A 152 18.81 -2.50 -8.24
C VAL A 152 19.60 -3.44 -7.34
N VAL A 153 20.56 -4.14 -7.92
CA VAL A 153 21.40 -5.09 -7.20
C VAL A 153 22.81 -4.53 -7.15
N ARG A 154 23.40 -4.55 -5.94
CA ARG A 154 24.75 -4.04 -5.73
C ARG A 154 25.77 -5.09 -6.16
N ASN A 155 26.95 -4.63 -6.56
CA ASN A 155 28.02 -5.52 -6.96
C ASN A 155 29.27 -5.22 -6.14
N THR A 156 29.46 -5.93 -5.03
CA THR A 156 30.71 -5.85 -4.25
C THR A 156 31.67 -6.95 -4.69
N TYR A 157 32.47 -6.64 -5.71
CA TYR A 157 33.60 -7.50 -6.08
C TYR A 157 34.69 -7.38 -5.02
N VAL A 158 34.72 -8.35 -4.10
CA VAL A 158 35.89 -8.59 -3.24
C VAL A 158 36.80 -9.54 -4.00
N ILE A 159 37.58 -9.01 -4.92
CA ILE A 159 38.70 -9.77 -5.47
C ILE A 159 39.93 -9.38 -4.67
N GLN A 160 40.61 -10.37 -4.08
CA GLN A 160 41.94 -10.17 -3.52
C GLN A 160 42.86 -9.74 -4.67
N ALA A 161 43.09 -8.43 -4.74
CA ALA A 161 43.92 -7.76 -5.74
C ALA A 161 45.34 -8.36 -5.87
N GLU A 162 45.79 -9.09 -4.86
CA GLU A 162 47.13 -9.68 -4.79
C GLU A 162 47.38 -10.74 -5.89
N ASP A 163 46.34 -11.43 -6.39
CA ASP A 163 46.51 -12.51 -7.38
C ASP A 163 46.36 -12.06 -8.85
N LEU A 164 45.89 -10.83 -9.12
CA LEU A 164 45.53 -10.37 -10.47
C LEU A 164 46.42 -9.29 -11.09
N GLY A 165 47.49 -8.87 -10.40
CA GLY A 165 48.47 -7.93 -10.95
C GLY A 165 47.84 -6.63 -11.48
N SER A 166 48.23 -6.19 -12.68
CA SER A 166 47.78 -4.92 -13.29
C SER A 166 46.27 -4.83 -13.53
N SER A 167 45.55 -5.95 -13.60
CA SER A 167 44.09 -5.93 -13.74
C SER A 167 43.39 -5.49 -12.45
N ALA A 168 44.03 -5.62 -11.28
CA ALA A 168 43.40 -5.30 -10.01
C ALA A 168 43.04 -3.80 -9.84
N GLU A 169 43.82 -2.89 -10.45
CA GLU A 169 43.50 -1.45 -10.42
C GLU A 169 42.24 -1.11 -11.22
N GLU A 170 42.00 -1.82 -12.32
CA GLU A 170 40.83 -1.64 -13.17
C GLU A 170 39.56 -2.14 -12.45
N TRP A 171 39.62 -3.32 -11.82
CA TRP A 171 38.51 -3.88 -11.05
C TRP A 171 38.17 -3.08 -9.79
N LYS A 172 39.17 -2.46 -9.14
CA LYS A 172 38.94 -1.60 -7.97
C LYS A 172 38.10 -0.36 -8.30
N LYS A 173 38.10 0.08 -9.56
CA LYS A 173 37.29 1.21 -10.04
C LYS A 173 35.80 0.88 -10.17
N HIS A 174 35.45 -0.40 -10.32
CA HIS A 174 34.09 -0.89 -10.64
C HIS A 174 33.27 -1.39 -9.43
N SER A 175 33.77 -1.20 -8.21
CA SER A 175 33.16 -1.75 -6.99
C SER A 175 31.95 -1.01 -6.42
N HIS A 176 31.59 0.10 -7.04
CA HIS A 176 30.38 0.86 -6.69
C HIS A 176 29.32 0.75 -7.77
N ASP A 177 29.50 -0.18 -8.70
CA ASP A 177 28.59 -0.28 -9.81
C ASP A 177 27.33 -1.03 -9.39
N ALA A 178 26.20 -0.42 -9.72
CA ALA A 178 24.91 -1.06 -9.55
C ALA A 178 24.52 -1.70 -10.88
N ASN A 179 24.01 -2.92 -10.79
CA ASN A 179 23.45 -3.63 -11.92
C ASN A 179 21.94 -3.70 -11.78
N PHE A 180 21.25 -3.59 -12.91
CA PHE A 180 19.81 -3.80 -12.94
C PHE A 180 19.53 -5.28 -13.11
N SER A 181 18.81 -5.89 -12.16
CA SER A 181 18.40 -7.27 -12.33
C SER A 181 17.33 -7.38 -13.40
N ARG A 182 17.28 -8.54 -14.06
CA ARG A 182 16.19 -8.85 -14.99
C ARG A 182 14.91 -9.22 -14.24
N VAL A 183 15.08 -10.00 -13.16
CA VAL A 183 13.98 -10.54 -12.34
C VAL A 183 13.12 -9.44 -11.71
N GLY A 184 13.73 -8.35 -11.21
CA GLY A 184 13.02 -7.26 -10.53
C GLY A 184 12.02 -6.54 -11.43
N PRO A 185 12.46 -5.85 -12.50
CA PRO A 185 11.58 -5.16 -13.43
C PRO A 185 10.52 -6.06 -14.04
N LEU A 186 10.89 -7.29 -14.44
CA LEU A 186 9.96 -8.24 -15.03
C LEU A 186 8.83 -8.61 -14.05
N SER A 187 9.19 -8.95 -12.82
CA SER A 187 8.22 -9.34 -11.78
C SER A 187 7.36 -8.16 -11.35
N LEU A 188 7.94 -6.96 -11.24
CA LEU A 188 7.21 -5.73 -10.93
C LEU A 188 6.18 -5.42 -12.04
N GLY A 189 6.59 -5.49 -13.30
CA GLY A 189 5.73 -5.28 -14.46
C GLY A 189 4.54 -6.25 -14.48
N ILE A 190 4.79 -7.55 -14.30
CA ILE A 190 3.74 -8.57 -14.21
C ILE A 190 2.78 -8.27 -13.04
N ALA A 191 3.32 -7.99 -11.85
CA ALA A 191 2.51 -7.73 -10.67
C ALA A 191 1.58 -6.53 -10.85
N ILE A 192 2.09 -5.41 -11.39
CA ILE A 192 1.29 -4.21 -11.69
C ILE A 192 0.23 -4.52 -12.75
N LEU A 193 0.58 -5.24 -13.82
CA LEU A 193 -0.37 -5.59 -14.88
C LEU A 193 -1.51 -6.48 -14.38
N VAL A 194 -1.22 -7.43 -13.48
CA VAL A 194 -2.27 -8.24 -12.84
C VAL A 194 -3.17 -7.37 -11.95
N GLN A 195 -2.62 -6.43 -11.18
CA GLN A 195 -3.45 -5.47 -10.41
C GLN A 195 -4.32 -4.60 -11.32
N CYS A 196 -3.80 -4.16 -12.46
CA CYS A 196 -4.56 -3.40 -13.45
C CYS A 196 -5.68 -4.25 -14.05
N ALA A 197 -5.40 -5.52 -14.40
CA ALA A 197 -6.40 -6.45 -14.91
C ALA A 197 -7.52 -6.70 -13.90
N LEU A 198 -7.19 -6.89 -12.61
CA LEU A 198 -8.17 -7.01 -11.52
C LEU A 198 -9.01 -5.74 -11.37
N SER A 199 -8.38 -4.56 -11.49
CA SER A 199 -9.07 -3.27 -11.42
C SER A 199 -10.03 -3.09 -12.61
N ILE A 200 -9.62 -3.44 -13.83
CA ILE A 200 -10.47 -3.43 -15.03
C ILE A 200 -11.64 -4.40 -14.86
N TRP A 201 -11.37 -5.62 -14.37
CA TRP A 201 -12.42 -6.61 -14.12
C TRP A 201 -13.44 -6.09 -13.10
N CYS A 202 -12.99 -5.41 -12.04
CA CYS A 202 -13.85 -4.72 -11.09
C CYS A 202 -14.73 -3.65 -11.75
N LEU A 203 -14.14 -2.81 -12.60
CA LEU A 203 -14.86 -1.75 -13.32
C LEU A 203 -15.92 -2.30 -14.29
N GLN A 204 -15.64 -3.43 -14.94
CA GLN A 204 -16.56 -4.08 -15.87
C GLN A 204 -17.69 -4.82 -15.13
N SER A 205 -17.40 -5.37 -13.95
CA SER A 205 -18.35 -6.21 -13.21
C SER A 205 -19.37 -5.42 -12.40
N GLN A 206 -19.14 -4.12 -12.14
CA GLN A 206 -19.93 -3.34 -11.20
C GLN A 206 -20.31 -1.97 -11.76
N THR A 207 -21.54 -1.54 -11.46
CA THR A 207 -21.94 -0.13 -11.62
C THR A 207 -21.84 0.58 -10.27
N PHE A 208 -21.10 1.69 -10.27
CA PHE A 208 -20.81 2.50 -9.10
C PHE A 208 -21.91 3.54 -8.92
N ALA A 209 -22.54 3.58 -7.75
CA ALA A 209 -23.50 4.65 -7.45
C ALA A 209 -22.77 5.98 -7.24
N SER A 210 -21.67 5.97 -6.47
CA SER A 210 -20.76 7.12 -6.34
C SER A 210 -19.29 6.66 -6.33
N TRP A 211 -18.42 7.53 -6.83
CA TRP A 211 -16.96 7.43 -6.73
C TRP A 211 -16.39 8.21 -5.54
N ASP A 212 -17.23 8.80 -4.72
CA ASP A 212 -16.81 9.46 -3.50
C ASP A 212 -16.46 8.43 -2.40
N SER A 213 -15.48 8.76 -1.57
CA SER A 213 -15.12 7.99 -0.37
C SER A 213 -15.81 8.49 0.89
N SER A 214 -16.60 9.56 0.79
CA SER A 214 -17.40 10.10 1.90
C SER A 214 -18.42 9.09 2.43
N PRO A 215 -18.52 8.91 3.76
CA PRO A 215 -19.52 8.05 4.36
C PRO A 215 -20.94 8.60 4.17
N LEU A 216 -21.11 9.93 4.08
CA LEU A 216 -22.42 10.57 3.90
C LEU A 216 -22.97 10.34 2.49
N THR A 217 -22.11 10.48 1.47
CA THR A 217 -22.46 10.19 0.07
C THR A 217 -22.81 8.71 -0.09
N THR A 218 -22.06 7.83 0.57
CA THR A 218 -22.34 6.39 0.58
C THR A 218 -23.67 6.10 1.26
N LEU A 219 -23.94 6.71 2.41
CA LEU A 219 -25.22 6.58 3.14
C LEU A 219 -26.41 7.02 2.28
N ALA A 220 -26.33 8.21 1.67
CA ALA A 220 -27.38 8.75 0.80
C ALA A 220 -27.65 7.83 -0.41
N ALA A 221 -26.59 7.33 -1.05
CA ALA A 221 -26.71 6.41 -2.17
C ALA A 221 -27.31 5.05 -1.76
N THR A 222 -26.97 4.54 -0.57
CA THR A 222 -27.58 3.30 -0.05
C THR A 222 -29.06 3.49 0.30
N ARG A 223 -29.45 4.66 0.81
CA ARG A 223 -30.84 4.99 1.15
C ARG A 223 -31.72 5.09 -0.09
N SER A 224 -31.31 5.87 -1.09
CA SER A 224 -32.03 6.00 -2.36
C SER A 224 -32.32 4.63 -3.01
N ARG A 225 -31.40 3.68 -2.86
CA ARG A 225 -31.59 2.30 -3.33
C ARG A 225 -32.51 1.48 -2.43
N SER A 226 -32.42 1.62 -1.12
CA SER A 226 -33.29 0.91 -0.17
C SER A 226 -34.75 1.35 -0.30
N ASP A 227 -34.99 2.64 -0.49
CA ASP A 227 -36.34 3.20 -0.72
C ASP A 227 -36.95 2.69 -2.04
N SER A 228 -36.12 2.32 -3.01
CA SER A 228 -36.56 1.66 -4.26
C SER A 228 -36.84 0.15 -4.11
N LEU A 229 -36.37 -0.49 -3.03
CA LEU A 229 -36.46 -1.94 -2.80
C LEU A 229 -37.38 -2.33 -1.63
N LEU A 230 -37.71 -1.41 -0.72
CA LEU A 230 -38.52 -1.67 0.47
C LEU A 230 -39.97 -1.23 0.30
N THR A 231 -40.70 -2.13 -0.36
CA THR A 231 -42.07 -2.52 0.00
C THR A 231 -42.04 -3.73 0.96
N GLN A 232 -41.09 -3.77 1.91
CA GLN A 232 -40.97 -4.88 2.87
C GLN A 232 -40.94 -4.40 4.33
N PRO A 233 -41.53 -5.16 5.26
CA PRO A 233 -41.80 -4.71 6.63
C PRO A 233 -40.53 -4.74 7.49
N GLU A 234 -40.39 -3.70 8.30
CA GLU A 234 -39.36 -3.55 9.33
C GLU A 234 -39.33 -4.76 10.27
N ILE A 235 -38.25 -5.53 10.24
CA ILE A 235 -37.88 -6.35 11.40
C ILE A 235 -37.12 -5.41 12.34
N SER A 236 -37.85 -4.97 13.37
CA SER A 236 -37.32 -4.16 14.47
C SER A 236 -36.30 -4.98 15.27
N GLU A 237 -35.01 -4.84 14.95
CA GLU A 237 -33.95 -5.31 15.85
C GLU A 237 -33.49 -4.17 16.76
N SER A 238 -33.84 -4.33 18.04
CA SER A 238 -33.31 -3.69 19.25
C SER A 238 -32.65 -2.32 19.08
N ARG A 239 -33.40 -1.25 19.41
CA ARG A 239 -32.85 0.06 19.78
C ARG A 239 -31.76 -0.12 20.85
N SER A 240 -30.50 0.01 20.46
CA SER A 240 -29.39 0.05 21.39
C SER A 240 -29.53 1.30 22.26
N SER A 241 -29.74 1.12 23.56
CA SER A 241 -29.86 2.18 24.55
C SER A 241 -28.65 3.15 24.47
N PRO A 242 -28.84 4.47 24.63
CA PRO A 242 -27.76 5.45 24.57
C PRO A 242 -26.71 5.13 25.65
N THR A 243 -25.56 4.64 25.21
CA THR A 243 -24.44 4.41 26.13
C THR A 243 -23.77 5.75 26.39
N ASN A 244 -23.95 6.27 27.61
CA ASN A 244 -23.46 7.57 28.12
C ASN A 244 -21.93 7.72 28.19
N GLY A 245 -21.14 6.92 27.47
CA GLY A 245 -19.68 7.00 27.47
C GLY A 245 -19.11 6.96 26.06
N ARG A 246 -18.37 8.01 25.67
CA ARG A 246 -17.60 8.07 24.42
C ARG A 246 -16.50 7.00 24.48
N ARG A 247 -16.61 5.96 23.66
CA ARG A 247 -15.67 4.82 23.64
C ARG A 247 -14.58 5.09 22.62
N SER A 248 -13.32 4.81 22.95
CA SER A 248 -12.23 4.85 21.96
C SER A 248 -12.45 3.81 20.86
N PRO A 249 -11.84 3.98 19.67
CA PRO A 249 -11.86 2.97 18.61
C PRO A 249 -11.47 1.57 19.13
N TYR A 250 -10.43 1.50 19.98
CA TYR A 250 -9.98 0.27 20.64
C TYR A 250 -11.07 -0.44 21.45
N ALA A 251 -11.84 0.31 22.24
CA ALA A 251 -12.92 -0.24 23.06
C ALA A 251 -14.13 -0.64 22.21
N SER A 252 -14.37 0.09 21.12
CA SER A 252 -15.54 -0.08 20.27
C SER A 252 -15.45 -1.26 19.31
N ARG A 253 -14.25 -1.63 18.81
CA ARG A 253 -14.14 -2.66 17.75
C ARG A 253 -13.03 -3.71 17.95
N PRO A 254 -13.35 -5.02 17.85
CA PRO A 254 -12.36 -6.09 17.94
C PRO A 254 -11.38 -6.09 16.74
N ARG A 255 -11.82 -5.66 15.54
CA ARG A 255 -10.94 -5.57 14.36
C ARG A 255 -9.76 -4.62 14.58
N ILE A 256 -9.94 -3.53 15.31
CA ILE A 256 -8.86 -2.60 15.64
C ILE A 256 -7.82 -3.28 16.54
N ARG A 257 -8.26 -4.09 17.51
CA ARG A 257 -7.35 -4.88 18.35
C ARG A 257 -6.54 -5.87 17.52
N LEU A 258 -7.16 -6.52 16.54
CA LEU A 258 -6.45 -7.38 15.60
C LEU A 258 -5.37 -6.62 14.84
N VAL A 259 -5.67 -5.41 14.34
CA VAL A 259 -4.66 -4.58 13.66
C VAL A 259 -3.49 -4.24 14.58
N LEU A 260 -3.77 -3.83 15.83
CA LEU A 260 -2.71 -3.53 16.80
C LEU A 260 -1.86 -4.76 17.12
N VAL A 261 -2.49 -5.93 17.28
CA VAL A 261 -1.78 -7.19 17.49
C VAL A 261 -0.87 -7.51 16.29
N LEU A 262 -1.38 -7.37 15.05
CA LEU A 262 -0.58 -7.62 13.84
C LEU A 262 0.63 -6.69 13.74
N VAL A 263 0.44 -5.37 13.91
CA VAL A 263 1.52 -4.39 13.84
C VAL A 263 2.56 -4.62 14.95
N THR A 264 2.11 -5.01 16.15
CA THR A 264 2.99 -5.36 17.28
C THR A 264 3.75 -6.66 17.06
N ILE A 265 3.14 -7.69 16.46
CA ILE A 265 3.85 -8.95 16.13
C ILE A 265 4.99 -8.66 15.15
N VAL A 266 4.75 -7.86 14.11
CA VAL A 266 5.79 -7.47 13.14
C VAL A 266 6.91 -6.68 13.83
N PHE A 267 6.54 -5.78 14.77
CA PHE A 267 7.52 -5.05 15.57
C PHE A 267 8.42 -5.99 16.39
N LEU A 268 7.83 -6.94 17.12
CA LEU A 268 8.58 -7.90 17.93
C LEU A 268 9.49 -8.77 17.05
N ALA A 269 9.06 -9.14 15.85
CA ALA A 269 9.90 -9.85 14.89
C ALA A 269 11.13 -9.02 14.48
N PHE A 270 10.97 -7.72 14.22
CA PHE A 270 12.09 -6.82 13.94
C PHE A 270 13.02 -6.60 15.13
N VAL A 271 12.48 -6.53 16.35
CA VAL A 271 13.29 -6.47 17.57
C VAL A 271 14.15 -7.73 17.71
N VAL A 272 13.57 -8.92 17.51
CA VAL A 272 14.32 -10.19 17.54
C VAL A 272 15.38 -10.22 16.45
N TRP A 273 15.03 -9.83 15.22
CA TRP A 273 15.98 -9.80 14.11
C TRP A 273 17.16 -8.86 14.39
N THR A 274 16.89 -7.65 14.87
CA THR A 274 17.91 -6.66 15.26
C THR A 274 18.78 -7.16 16.42
N ALA A 275 18.17 -7.76 17.44
CA ALA A 275 18.89 -8.29 18.59
C ALA A 275 19.82 -9.46 18.23
N LEU A 276 19.52 -10.20 17.16
CA LEU A 276 20.39 -11.25 16.62
C LEU A 276 21.50 -10.66 15.73
N LEU A 277 21.15 -9.71 14.85
CA LEU A 277 22.12 -9.17 13.88
C LEU A 277 23.16 -8.25 14.52
N ILE A 278 22.80 -7.39 15.48
CA ILE A 278 23.76 -6.41 16.04
C ILE A 278 24.94 -7.11 16.72
N PRO A 279 24.75 -8.05 17.68
CA PRO A 279 25.89 -8.69 18.34
C PRO A 279 26.75 -9.49 17.38
N TYR A 280 26.12 -10.17 16.40
CA TYR A 280 26.84 -10.92 15.38
C TYR A 280 27.63 -9.99 14.44
N GLY A 281 27.03 -8.86 14.05
CA GLY A 281 27.69 -7.80 13.29
C GLY A 281 28.89 -7.22 14.03
N ILE A 282 28.76 -6.88 15.32
CA ILE A 282 29.85 -6.31 16.13
C ILE A 282 31.00 -7.30 16.26
N ARG A 283 30.68 -8.59 16.46
CA ARG A 283 31.68 -9.63 16.58
C ARG A 283 32.51 -9.80 15.29
N ASN A 284 31.87 -9.68 14.12
CA ASN A 284 32.54 -9.88 12.84
C ASN A 284 33.20 -8.60 12.30
N GLN A 285 32.64 -7.43 12.61
CA GLN A 285 33.05 -6.13 12.12
C GLN A 285 33.00 -5.11 13.27
N PRO A 286 33.96 -5.15 14.22
CA PRO A 286 33.92 -4.32 15.43
C PRO A 286 34.03 -2.82 15.13
N ASN A 287 34.70 -2.45 14.03
CA ASN A 287 34.85 -1.06 13.56
C ASN A 287 33.77 -0.67 12.54
N GLY A 288 32.65 -1.41 12.49
CA GLY A 288 31.64 -1.17 11.49
C GLY A 288 30.88 0.15 11.69
N ASN A 289 30.57 0.79 10.57
CA ASN A 289 29.91 2.08 10.49
C ASN A 289 28.41 1.97 10.74
N TRP A 290 27.88 2.99 11.41
CA TRP A 290 26.45 3.20 11.63
C TRP A 290 25.87 4.26 10.69
N ALA A 291 26.54 4.56 9.58
CA ALA A 291 26.01 5.48 8.58
C ALA A 291 24.59 5.08 8.15
N PHE A 292 23.71 6.07 8.04
CA PHE A 292 22.33 5.85 7.62
C PHE A 292 22.27 5.23 6.22
N PHE A 293 22.99 5.84 5.28
CA PHE A 293 23.22 5.27 3.96
C PHE A 293 24.37 4.26 4.04
N PRO A 294 24.15 3.02 3.56
CA PRO A 294 25.16 1.97 3.60
C PRO A 294 26.31 2.29 2.66
N THR A 295 27.49 2.44 3.23
CA THR A 295 28.78 2.52 2.53
C THR A 295 29.23 1.12 2.11
N SER A 296 29.67 0.94 0.86
CA SER A 296 30.29 -0.33 0.44
C SER A 296 31.79 -0.28 0.69
N THR A 297 32.33 -1.40 1.18
CA THR A 297 33.76 -1.72 1.21
C THR A 297 34.32 -1.75 -0.20
N ASN A 298 35.43 -1.06 -0.45
CA ASN A 298 36.47 -1.53 -1.37
C ASN A 298 37.89 -1.07 -1.01
N GLY A 299 38.08 -0.46 0.17
CA GLY A 299 39.37 -0.03 0.63
C GLY A 299 40.16 -1.18 1.23
N ASN A 300 41.33 -1.49 0.67
CA ASN A 300 42.43 -2.15 1.38
C ASN A 300 42.94 -1.30 2.56
N GLU A 301 42.38 -0.11 2.77
CA GLU A 301 42.60 0.70 3.95
C GLU A 301 41.80 0.09 5.10
N VAL A 302 42.55 -0.44 6.07
CA VAL A 302 42.10 -0.93 7.37
C VAL A 302 41.20 0.09 8.11
N ASP A 303 41.18 1.35 7.66
CA ASP A 303 40.53 2.49 8.30
C ASP A 303 39.20 2.93 7.65
N ASP A 304 38.76 2.35 6.52
CA ASP A 304 37.49 2.77 5.90
C ASP A 304 36.28 2.16 6.64
N PRO A 305 35.38 2.99 7.21
CA PRO A 305 34.32 2.51 8.07
C PRO A 305 33.21 1.85 7.24
N ASN A 306 33.24 0.52 7.25
CA ASN A 306 32.33 -0.33 6.48
C ASN A 306 31.02 -0.58 7.21
N THR A 307 29.90 -0.54 6.50
CA THR A 307 28.60 -0.84 7.11
C THR A 307 28.58 -2.28 7.59
N MET A 308 28.15 -2.50 8.85
CA MET A 308 28.10 -3.83 9.46
C MET A 308 27.19 -4.77 8.70
N THR A 309 27.77 -5.64 7.87
CA THR A 309 27.03 -6.44 6.89
C THR A 309 27.30 -7.93 7.06
N ILE A 310 26.24 -8.71 7.01
CA ILE A 310 26.23 -10.17 7.13
C ILE A 310 25.75 -10.75 5.82
N PHE A 311 26.63 -11.49 5.15
CA PHE A 311 26.32 -12.11 3.87
C PHE A 311 25.82 -13.55 4.05
N LEU A 312 24.68 -13.80 3.44
CA LEU A 312 24.03 -15.10 3.35
C LEU A 312 24.39 -15.75 2.03
N LYS A 313 25.44 -16.58 2.08
CA LYS A 313 26.06 -17.21 0.91
C LYS A 313 25.27 -18.38 0.32
N PHE A 314 24.16 -18.79 0.92
CA PHE A 314 23.37 -19.93 0.43
C PHE A 314 22.72 -19.72 -0.94
N PHE A 315 22.61 -18.48 -1.42
CA PHE A 315 22.13 -18.16 -2.76
C PHE A 315 23.24 -18.00 -3.81
N LYS A 316 24.49 -18.26 -3.43
CA LYS A 316 25.65 -18.15 -4.30
C LYS A 316 25.84 -19.47 -5.04
N VAL A 317 26.00 -19.43 -6.36
CA VAL A 317 26.42 -20.61 -7.13
C VAL A 317 27.94 -20.60 -7.14
N HIS A 318 28.56 -21.64 -6.57
CA HIS A 318 30.00 -21.80 -6.68
C HIS A 318 30.34 -22.20 -8.11
N ASN A 319 31.13 -21.38 -8.79
CA ASN A 319 31.35 -21.53 -10.21
C ASN A 319 32.61 -22.39 -10.43
N GLU A 320 32.51 -23.70 -10.17
CA GLU A 320 33.63 -24.64 -10.39
C GLU A 320 34.00 -24.79 -11.88
N VAL A 321 33.11 -24.39 -12.80
CA VAL A 321 33.17 -24.74 -14.23
C VAL A 321 33.70 -23.61 -15.12
N TYR A 322 33.84 -22.38 -14.61
CA TYR A 322 34.53 -21.32 -15.34
C TYR A 322 36.03 -21.36 -15.03
N GLU A 323 36.66 -22.49 -15.37
CA GLU A 323 38.08 -22.51 -15.67
C GLU A 323 38.22 -21.83 -17.03
N ASN A 324 38.45 -20.51 -17.01
CA ASN A 324 38.66 -19.75 -18.24
C ASN A 324 39.79 -20.40 -19.05
N ARG A 325 39.89 -20.09 -20.34
CA ARG A 325 40.97 -20.54 -21.26
C ARG A 325 42.40 -20.24 -20.77
N HIS A 326 42.55 -19.59 -19.62
CA HIS A 326 43.78 -19.19 -18.93
C HIS A 326 43.87 -19.75 -17.48
N GLY A 327 43.04 -20.73 -17.09
CA GLY A 327 43.12 -21.42 -15.80
C GLY A 327 42.66 -20.62 -14.57
N GLY A 328 42.06 -19.44 -14.75
CA GLY A 328 41.50 -18.65 -13.66
C GLY A 328 40.06 -19.05 -13.34
N LEU A 329 39.77 -19.31 -12.06
CA LEU A 329 38.42 -19.45 -11.51
C LEU A 329 37.63 -18.16 -11.75
N GLY A 330 36.51 -18.23 -12.48
CA GLY A 330 35.60 -17.11 -12.62
C GLY A 330 35.00 -16.65 -11.28
N PRO A 331 34.61 -15.37 -11.14
CA PRO A 331 34.00 -14.89 -9.91
C PRO A 331 32.67 -15.62 -9.67
N ASP A 332 32.43 -15.98 -8.41
CA ASP A 332 31.13 -16.48 -8.00
C ASP A 332 30.06 -15.40 -8.22
N TYR A 333 28.85 -15.81 -8.61
CA TYR A 333 27.73 -14.90 -8.80
C TYR A 333 26.39 -15.51 -8.36
N VAL A 334 25.41 -14.64 -8.14
CA VAL A 334 24.01 -15.04 -7.93
C VAL A 334 23.35 -15.22 -9.29
N SER A 335 23.01 -16.47 -9.62
CA SER A 335 22.26 -16.77 -10.86
C SER A 335 20.88 -16.12 -10.84
N GLU A 336 20.30 -15.87 -12.02
CA GLU A 336 18.93 -15.32 -12.14
C GLU A 336 17.88 -16.23 -11.46
N ALA A 337 18.09 -17.55 -11.46
CA ALA A 337 17.23 -18.49 -10.75
C ALA A 337 17.31 -18.26 -9.22
N ASN A 338 18.51 -18.03 -8.69
CA ASN A 338 18.70 -17.71 -7.28
C ASN A 338 18.15 -16.32 -6.94
N LEU A 339 18.26 -15.34 -7.84
CA LEU A 339 17.60 -14.04 -7.69
C LEU A 339 16.08 -14.17 -7.60
N PHE A 340 15.47 -15.05 -8.39
CA PHE A 340 14.05 -15.33 -8.28
C PHE A 340 13.70 -15.99 -6.93
N GLY A 341 14.52 -16.93 -6.45
CA GLY A 341 14.38 -17.50 -5.11
C GLY A 341 14.48 -16.44 -4.00
N ILE A 342 15.43 -15.51 -4.13
CA ILE A 342 15.57 -14.36 -3.24
C ILE A 342 14.31 -13.49 -3.31
N LEU A 343 13.80 -13.16 -4.51
CA LEU A 343 12.57 -12.40 -4.68
C LEU A 343 11.39 -13.05 -3.93
N LEU A 344 11.23 -14.37 -4.01
CA LEU A 344 10.17 -15.07 -3.28
C LEU A 344 10.31 -14.90 -1.77
N LEU A 345 11.53 -14.92 -1.23
CA LEU A 345 11.77 -14.62 0.18
C LEU A 345 11.39 -13.16 0.51
N TYR A 346 11.75 -12.20 -0.35
CA TYR A 346 11.34 -10.80 -0.17
C TYR A 346 9.82 -10.67 -0.19
N VAL A 347 9.11 -11.34 -1.11
CA VAL A 347 7.64 -11.31 -1.17
C VAL A 347 7.03 -11.79 0.16
N VAL A 348 7.53 -12.90 0.71
CA VAL A 348 7.04 -13.42 1.99
C VAL A 348 7.30 -12.43 3.12
N LEU A 349 8.52 -11.89 3.23
CA LEU A 349 8.87 -10.96 4.31
C LEU A 349 8.13 -9.61 4.16
N GLN A 350 8.07 -9.05 2.96
CA GLN A 350 7.34 -7.82 2.63
C GLN A 350 5.84 -7.97 2.83
N SER A 351 5.28 -9.19 2.74
CA SER A 351 3.86 -9.42 2.98
C SER A 351 3.46 -9.06 4.42
N PHE A 352 4.33 -9.29 5.41
CA PHE A 352 4.06 -8.92 6.81
C PHE A 352 4.02 -7.41 7.00
N ILE A 353 4.98 -6.69 6.41
CA ILE A 353 5.03 -5.21 6.39
C ILE A 353 3.78 -4.66 5.71
N THR A 354 3.45 -5.21 4.54
CA THR A 354 2.28 -4.83 3.73
C THR A 354 0.98 -4.99 4.52
N ILE A 355 0.80 -6.14 5.19
CA ILE A 355 -0.38 -6.41 6.04
C ILE A 355 -0.47 -5.39 7.17
N GLY A 356 0.63 -5.13 7.88
CA GLY A 356 0.65 -4.15 8.99
C GLY A 356 0.23 -2.76 8.54
N LEU A 357 0.81 -2.27 7.44
CA LEU A 357 0.52 -0.96 6.87
C LEU A 357 -0.93 -0.84 6.36
N HIS A 358 -1.41 -1.81 5.60
CA HIS A 358 -2.78 -1.80 5.05
C HIS A 358 -3.85 -2.03 6.13
N SER A 359 -3.50 -2.73 7.21
CA SER A 359 -4.37 -2.86 8.36
C SER A 359 -4.52 -1.53 9.12
N ALA A 360 -3.44 -0.76 9.27
CA ALA A 360 -3.49 0.57 9.86
C ALA A 360 -4.30 1.57 9.03
N GLU A 361 -4.26 1.46 7.70
CA GLU A 361 -5.08 2.25 6.78
C GLU A 361 -6.57 2.21 7.14
N LEU A 362 -7.09 1.03 7.46
CA LEU A 362 -8.48 0.87 7.89
C LEU A 362 -8.80 1.72 9.13
N GLN A 363 -7.90 1.76 10.12
CA GLN A 363 -8.12 2.55 11.32
C GLN A 363 -8.23 4.04 11.00
N ILE A 364 -7.35 4.53 10.11
CA ILE A 364 -7.35 5.94 9.73
C ILE A 364 -8.59 6.26 8.90
N LEU A 365 -8.98 5.40 7.97
CA LEU A 365 -10.22 5.57 7.21
C LEU A 365 -11.44 5.61 8.13
N MET A 366 -11.50 4.78 9.17
CA MET A 366 -12.56 4.85 10.18
C MET A 366 -12.57 6.16 10.96
N LEU A 367 -11.40 6.67 11.38
CA LEU A 367 -11.29 7.95 12.07
C LEU A 367 -11.65 9.13 11.16
N ARG A 368 -11.27 9.05 9.89
CA ARG A 368 -11.67 10.02 8.86
C ARG A 368 -13.18 10.01 8.69
N ASP A 369 -13.78 8.85 8.53
CA ASP A 369 -15.23 8.71 8.35
C ASP A 369 -15.99 9.24 9.59
N GLU A 370 -15.48 8.98 10.79
CA GLU A 370 -16.01 9.57 12.04
C GLU A 370 -15.84 11.10 12.06
N SER A 371 -14.70 11.64 11.63
CA SER A 371 -14.49 13.09 11.59
C SER A 371 -15.42 13.79 10.60
N LEU A 372 -15.72 13.16 9.47
CA LEU A 372 -16.68 13.67 8.48
C LEU A 372 -18.10 13.62 9.01
N TRP A 373 -18.46 12.53 9.72
CA TRP A 373 -19.72 12.44 10.44
C TRP A 373 -19.85 13.57 11.47
N GLN A 374 -18.88 13.77 12.35
CA GLN A 374 -18.94 14.85 13.35
C GLN A 374 -19.06 16.25 12.72
N LYS A 375 -18.44 16.48 11.56
CA LYS A 375 -18.55 17.75 10.84
C LYS A 375 -19.93 17.99 10.23
N SER A 376 -20.68 16.94 9.88
CA SER A 376 -22.04 17.09 9.34
C SER A 376 -23.01 17.72 10.36
N ALA A 377 -22.75 17.56 11.67
CA ALA A 377 -23.52 18.20 12.72
C ALA A 377 -23.50 19.73 12.62
N SER A 378 -22.34 20.29 12.29
CA SER A 378 -22.08 21.73 12.27
C SER A 378 -22.70 22.47 11.07
N GLY A 379 -23.52 21.81 10.25
CA GLY A 379 -24.07 22.39 9.03
C GLY A 379 -23.03 22.56 7.91
N TYR A 380 -21.79 22.13 8.13
CA TYR A 380 -20.71 22.13 7.14
C TYR A 380 -20.87 20.96 6.14
N MET A 381 -22.09 20.76 5.62
CA MET A 381 -22.40 19.86 4.52
C MET A 381 -22.35 20.66 3.21
N SER A 382 -21.17 20.84 2.60
CA SER A 382 -21.16 21.35 1.21
C SER A 382 -19.84 21.28 0.43
N ARG A 383 -18.70 20.88 1.01
CA ARG A 383 -17.50 20.71 0.18
C ARG A 383 -17.35 19.25 -0.20
N SER A 384 -17.59 18.98 -1.48
CA SER A 384 -17.03 17.86 -2.23
C SER A 384 -15.58 17.68 -1.79
N PHE A 385 -15.35 16.71 -0.90
CA PHE A 385 -13.99 16.32 -0.57
C PHE A 385 -13.55 15.43 -1.71
N SER A 386 -12.78 15.99 -2.64
CA SER A 386 -12.13 15.18 -3.68
C SER A 386 -11.42 14.02 -2.99
N SER A 387 -11.87 12.79 -3.27
CA SER A 387 -11.28 11.56 -2.69
C SER A 387 -9.77 11.47 -2.93
N VAL A 388 -9.27 12.20 -3.93
CA VAL A 388 -7.86 12.25 -4.31
C VAL A 388 -7.06 13.17 -3.40
N THR A 389 -7.57 14.36 -3.06
CA THR A 389 -6.83 15.35 -2.26
C THR A 389 -7.14 15.26 -0.76
N ALA A 390 -8.31 14.74 -0.39
CA ALA A 390 -8.73 14.62 0.99
C ALA A 390 -7.78 13.77 1.87
N PRO A 391 -7.15 12.68 1.37
CA PRO A 391 -6.15 11.95 2.13
C PRO A 391 -4.95 12.83 2.53
N LEU A 392 -4.46 13.69 1.63
CA LEU A 392 -3.32 14.56 1.91
C LEU A 392 -3.63 15.67 2.92
N GLN A 393 -4.89 16.06 3.05
CA GLN A 393 -5.33 17.10 3.98
C GLN A 393 -5.51 16.59 5.42
N SER A 394 -5.59 15.27 5.61
CA SER A 394 -5.72 14.65 6.93
C SER A 394 -4.34 14.22 7.43
N PRO A 395 -3.79 14.83 8.51
CA PRO A 395 -2.43 14.51 8.96
C PRO A 395 -2.18 13.01 9.21
N PRO A 396 -3.11 12.24 9.80
CA PRO A 396 -2.93 10.79 9.92
C PRO A 396 -2.82 10.05 8.58
N ASN A 397 -3.61 10.43 7.58
CA ASN A 397 -3.54 9.80 6.26
C ASN A 397 -2.24 10.16 5.54
N ALA A 398 -1.84 11.43 5.58
CA ALA A 398 -0.57 11.89 5.03
C ALA A 398 0.62 11.17 5.68
N ALA A 399 0.60 11.02 7.01
CA ALA A 399 1.60 10.26 7.73
C ALA A 399 1.66 8.80 7.27
N LEU A 400 0.52 8.11 7.11
CA LEU A 400 0.51 6.74 6.61
C LEU A 400 1.04 6.63 5.18
N LEU A 401 0.68 7.57 4.29
CA LEU A 401 1.20 7.61 2.92
C LEU A 401 2.71 7.78 2.87
N LEU A 402 3.32 8.44 3.86
CA LEU A 402 4.78 8.52 4.01
C LEU A 402 5.37 7.25 4.63
N PHE A 403 4.73 6.69 5.65
CA PHE A 403 5.21 5.46 6.30
C PHE A 403 5.31 4.28 5.33
N LYS A 404 4.36 4.14 4.41
CA LYS A 404 4.33 3.02 3.46
C LYS A 404 5.64 2.88 2.66
N PRO A 405 6.03 3.85 1.81
CA PRO A 405 7.24 3.74 0.99
C PRO A 405 8.50 3.76 1.86
N ILE A 406 8.54 4.55 2.95
CA ILE A 406 9.72 4.64 3.81
C ILE A 406 10.02 3.30 4.51
N LEU A 407 9.00 2.60 5.02
CA LEU A 407 9.20 1.32 5.71
C LEU A 407 9.54 0.19 4.74
N HIS A 408 8.92 0.16 3.55
CA HIS A 408 9.29 -0.78 2.49
C HIS A 408 10.72 -0.56 2.00
N TRP A 409 11.12 0.70 1.82
CA TRP A 409 12.47 1.08 1.44
C TRP A 409 13.48 0.71 2.53
N LEU A 410 13.25 1.10 3.79
CA LEU A 410 14.14 0.74 4.91
C LEU A 410 14.33 -0.78 5.03
N PHE A 411 13.28 -1.56 4.75
CA PHE A 411 13.39 -3.02 4.66
C PHE A 411 14.33 -3.45 3.51
N ALA A 412 14.17 -2.88 2.31
CA ALA A 412 15.05 -3.12 1.17
C ALA A 412 16.50 -2.65 1.38
N VAL A 413 16.75 -1.66 2.23
CA VAL A 413 18.11 -1.26 2.61
C VAL A 413 18.70 -2.25 3.63
N SER A 414 17.87 -2.71 4.58
CA SER A 414 18.25 -3.66 5.63
C SER A 414 18.57 -5.04 5.09
N LEU A 415 17.78 -5.50 4.12
CA LEU A 415 17.98 -6.71 3.37
C LEU A 415 18.18 -6.29 1.92
N SER A 416 19.39 -6.47 1.41
CA SER A 416 19.75 -6.14 0.03
C SER A 416 20.35 -7.34 -0.68
N VAL A 417 20.42 -7.28 -2.01
CA VAL A 417 21.08 -8.31 -2.81
C VAL A 417 22.40 -7.79 -3.31
N ASP A 418 23.41 -8.64 -3.19
CA ASP A 418 24.73 -8.45 -3.75
C ASP A 418 25.02 -9.55 -4.77
N TYR A 419 25.39 -9.16 -5.99
CA TYR A 419 25.61 -10.09 -7.07
C TYR A 419 26.77 -11.07 -6.82
N ALA A 420 27.80 -10.67 -6.09
CA ALA A 420 28.99 -11.48 -5.84
C ALA A 420 28.90 -12.25 -4.51
N GLN A 421 28.20 -11.68 -3.52
CA GLN A 421 28.16 -12.20 -2.14
C GLN A 421 26.83 -12.87 -1.74
N GLY A 422 25.77 -12.73 -2.54
CA GLY A 422 24.45 -13.26 -2.21
C GLY A 422 23.56 -12.25 -1.51
N MET A 423 22.83 -12.67 -0.49
CA MET A 423 21.93 -11.77 0.24
C MET A 423 22.68 -11.08 1.38
N ALA A 424 22.61 -9.76 1.44
CA ALA A 424 23.29 -8.94 2.44
C ALA A 424 22.29 -8.41 3.48
N MET A 425 22.50 -8.75 4.75
CA MET A 425 21.77 -8.21 5.88
C MET A 425 22.63 -7.16 6.58
N ARG A 426 22.13 -5.93 6.70
CA ARG A 426 22.88 -4.81 7.28
C ARG A 426 22.34 -4.45 8.66
N ALA A 427 23.15 -4.70 9.69
CA ALA A 427 22.71 -4.60 11.08
C ALA A 427 22.23 -3.18 11.49
N PRO A 428 22.91 -2.07 11.12
CA PRO A 428 22.48 -0.73 11.49
C PRO A 428 21.15 -0.37 10.84
N GLN A 429 20.97 -0.73 9.56
CA GLN A 429 19.74 -0.47 8.82
C GLN A 429 18.57 -1.28 9.37
N THR A 430 18.78 -2.53 9.77
CA THR A 430 17.74 -3.31 10.47
C THR A 430 17.33 -2.65 11.80
N ALA A 431 18.28 -2.03 12.52
CA ALA A 431 17.98 -1.25 13.72
C ALA A 431 17.15 0.00 13.39
N TYR A 432 17.48 0.71 12.30
CA TYR A 432 16.70 1.86 11.82
C TYR A 432 15.29 1.47 11.38
N LEU A 433 15.13 0.35 10.67
CA LEU A 433 13.83 -0.22 10.35
C LEU A 433 13.02 -0.53 11.61
N THR A 434 13.65 -1.13 12.62
CA THR A 434 13.00 -1.46 13.90
C THR A 434 12.55 -0.20 14.63
N ALA A 435 13.40 0.83 14.67
CA ALA A 435 13.05 2.12 15.27
C ALA A 435 11.91 2.83 14.51
N ALA A 436 11.97 2.86 13.18
CA ALA A 436 10.91 3.43 12.35
C ALA A 436 9.58 2.68 12.53
N TRP A 437 9.62 1.34 12.63
CA TRP A 437 8.44 0.54 12.90
C TRP A 437 7.92 0.75 14.34
N ALA A 438 8.79 0.99 15.33
CA ALA A 438 8.37 1.37 16.67
C ALA A 438 7.58 2.69 16.67
N VAL A 439 8.06 3.69 15.92
CA VAL A 439 7.33 4.95 15.72
C VAL A 439 5.98 4.71 15.05
N PHE A 440 5.92 3.81 14.06
CA PHE A 440 4.67 3.40 13.42
C PHE A 440 3.70 2.70 14.39
N VAL A 441 4.19 1.81 15.26
CA VAL A 441 3.41 1.19 16.34
C VAL A 441 2.84 2.27 17.25
N LEU A 442 3.67 3.19 17.75
CA LEU A 442 3.22 4.28 18.62
C LEU A 442 2.15 5.14 17.94
N PHE A 443 2.33 5.45 16.65
CA PHE A 443 1.36 6.16 15.83
C PHE A 443 0.01 5.40 15.76
N THR A 444 0.02 4.11 15.43
CA THR A 444 -1.21 3.30 15.35
C THR A 444 -1.91 3.13 16.70
N TYR A 445 -1.16 2.98 17.79
CA TYR A 445 -1.69 2.99 19.16
C TYR A 445 -2.33 4.34 19.50
N GLY A 446 -1.63 5.45 19.22
CA GLY A 446 -2.14 6.80 19.43
C GLY A 446 -3.49 7.02 18.74
N LEU A 447 -3.63 6.60 17.49
CA LEU A 447 -4.89 6.64 16.75
C LEU A 447 -5.98 5.75 17.36
N SER A 448 -5.62 4.53 17.80
CA SER A 448 -6.56 3.59 18.42
C SER A 448 -7.16 4.08 19.74
N PHE A 449 -6.41 4.90 20.49
CA PHE A 449 -6.86 5.48 21.76
C PHE A 449 -7.41 6.91 21.61
N TYR A 450 -7.20 7.55 20.47
CA TYR A 450 -7.75 8.87 20.17
C TYR A 450 -9.28 8.86 20.26
N ARG A 451 -9.84 9.83 20.98
CA ARG A 451 -11.29 10.00 21.14
C ARG A 451 -11.71 11.24 20.37
N PRO A 452 -12.42 11.09 19.23
CA PRO A 452 -12.89 12.24 18.48
C PRO A 452 -13.93 13.00 19.30
N ASN A 453 -13.72 14.32 19.40
CA ASN A 453 -14.66 15.26 19.99
C ASN A 453 -15.63 15.75 18.91
N GLY A 454 -16.90 15.87 19.27
CA GLY A 454 -17.97 16.36 18.39
C GLY A 454 -19.35 16.29 19.03
N ALA A 455 -20.36 16.83 18.36
CA ALA A 455 -21.72 16.90 18.89
C ALA A 455 -22.53 15.61 18.65
N LEU A 456 -22.14 14.81 17.65
CA LEU A 456 -22.88 13.62 17.27
C LEU A 456 -22.41 12.38 18.04
N PRO A 457 -23.28 11.38 18.22
CA PRO A 457 -22.88 10.06 18.70
C PRO A 457 -21.85 9.44 17.76
N GLN A 458 -20.91 8.67 18.33
CA GLN A 458 -19.84 8.03 17.58
C GLN A 458 -20.36 6.85 16.78
N THR A 459 -19.97 6.75 15.51
CA THR A 459 -20.41 5.70 14.59
C THR A 459 -19.24 4.93 13.97
N TYR A 460 -18.06 5.56 13.89
CA TYR A 460 -16.84 5.06 13.30
C TYR A 460 -17.04 4.50 11.88
N GLY A 461 -17.89 5.15 11.08
CA GLY A 461 -18.18 4.74 9.71
C GLY A 461 -19.20 3.60 9.56
N ARG A 462 -19.94 3.23 10.62
CA ARG A 462 -21.03 2.24 10.52
C ARG A 462 -22.28 2.90 9.93
N LEU A 463 -22.72 2.44 8.76
CA LEU A 463 -23.78 3.10 8.00
C LEU A 463 -25.13 3.01 8.70
N ASP A 464 -25.49 1.85 9.27
CA ASP A 464 -26.75 1.67 10.00
C ASP A 464 -26.85 2.63 11.20
N THR A 465 -25.78 2.73 11.98
CA THR A 465 -25.76 3.62 13.16
C THR A 465 -25.80 5.09 12.74
N MET A 466 -25.18 5.47 11.62
CA MET A 466 -25.33 6.82 11.08
C MET A 466 -26.77 7.11 10.68
N ARG A 467 -27.41 6.18 9.95
CA ARG A 467 -28.82 6.29 9.53
C ARG A 467 -29.75 6.47 10.72
N ASP A 468 -29.65 5.60 11.71
CA ASP A 468 -30.57 5.59 12.86
C ASP A 468 -30.44 6.89 13.67
N LYS A 469 -29.23 7.43 13.77
CA LYS A 469 -28.95 8.70 14.46
C LYS A 469 -29.35 9.93 13.64
N GLU A 470 -29.29 9.84 12.32
CA GLU A 470 -29.83 10.86 11.44
C GLU A 470 -31.36 10.95 11.54
N LEU A 471 -32.04 9.80 11.58
CA LEU A 471 -33.50 9.74 11.80
C LEU A 471 -33.89 10.32 13.16
N GLU A 472 -33.20 9.93 14.24
CA GLU A 472 -33.43 10.50 15.58
C GLU A 472 -33.25 12.03 15.61
N ARG A 473 -32.32 12.56 14.82
CA ARG A 473 -32.10 14.01 14.68
C ARG A 473 -33.24 14.70 13.92
N LEU A 474 -33.79 14.06 12.89
CA LEU A 474 -34.92 14.60 12.14
C LEU A 474 -36.20 14.59 12.99
N ASP A 475 -36.41 13.54 13.79
CA ASP A 475 -37.58 13.40 14.66
C ASP A 475 -37.55 14.36 15.87
N SER A 476 -36.36 14.76 16.34
CA SER A 476 -36.22 15.66 17.50
C SER A 476 -36.41 17.14 17.19
N GLY A 477 -36.57 17.50 15.90
CA GLY A 477 -36.76 18.88 15.46
C GLY A 477 -35.53 19.78 15.65
N PRO A 478 -35.47 20.95 14.98
CA PRO A 478 -34.43 21.94 15.26
C PRO A 478 -34.60 22.44 16.70
N THR A 479 -33.60 22.18 17.54
CA THR A 479 -33.51 22.72 18.90
C THR A 479 -32.90 24.10 18.90
#